data_AF-A0A3S4JUV4-F1
#
_entry.id   AF-A0A3S4JUV4-F1
#
_cell.length_a   1.000
_cell.length_b   1.000
_cell.length_c   1.000
_cell.angle_alpha   90.00
_cell.angle_beta   90.00
_cell.angle_gamma   90.00
#
_symmetry.space_group_name_H-M   'P 1'
#
loop_
_entity.id
_entity.type
_entity.pdbx_description
1 polymer ?
#
loop_
_entity_poly.entity_id
_entity_poly.type
_entity_poly.pdbx_seq_one_letter_code
_entity_poly.pdbx_strand_id
1 'polypeptide(L)'
;MWGNHFTARVAPAAINQWLSGYFQRDVQLRWLGSALSRRVKKHPEVPLSFADGYPFLLINEASFRDLQQRCPAGVKLEQFRPNLVVTGAAPWAEDGWQVIRVGEVMFDLGQTVQPLRADHRQHRTRTQTPERRAADDAAKLPHGG
;
A
#
# COMPACT_ATOMS: atom_id res chain seq x y z
N MET A 1 -5.22 12.12 -6.81
CA MET A 1 -4.60 10.79 -6.56
C MET A 1 -4.81 10.43 -5.09
N TRP A 2 -5.44 9.29 -4.79
CA TRP A 2 -5.74 8.82 -3.42
C TRP A 2 -6.37 9.92 -2.53
N GLY A 3 -7.37 10.64 -3.04
CA GLY A 3 -8.02 11.76 -2.34
C GLY A 3 -7.23 13.09 -2.32
N ASN A 4 -5.95 13.10 -2.70
CA ASN A 4 -5.14 14.31 -2.76
C ASN A 4 -5.20 15.00 -4.13
N HIS A 5 -5.28 16.33 -4.13
CA HIS A 5 -5.25 17.16 -5.33
C HIS A 5 -3.93 17.92 -5.41
N PHE A 6 -3.28 17.90 -6.56
CA PHE A 6 -2.06 18.66 -6.85
C PHE A 6 -1.95 18.88 -8.36
N THR A 7 -1.24 19.94 -8.74
CA THR A 7 -1.05 20.30 -10.15
C THR A 7 -0.02 19.39 -10.81
N ALA A 8 -0.33 18.92 -12.02
CA ALA A 8 0.61 18.18 -12.86
C ALA A 8 0.60 18.73 -14.29
N ARG A 9 1.79 18.77 -14.89
CA ARG A 9 2.01 19.19 -16.28
C ARG A 9 1.60 18.06 -17.22
N VAL A 10 1.18 18.42 -18.43
CA VAL A 10 0.74 17.48 -19.48
C VAL A 10 1.83 17.32 -20.51
N ALA A 11 2.04 16.09 -20.98
CA ALA A 11 2.95 15.84 -22.10
C ALA A 11 2.45 16.49 -23.39
N PRO A 12 3.37 16.85 -24.30
CA PRO A 12 3.03 17.21 -25.67
C PRO A 12 2.00 16.26 -26.29
N ALA A 13 1.10 16.81 -27.11
CA ALA A 13 -0.02 16.08 -27.69
C ALA A 13 0.42 14.81 -28.44
N ALA A 14 1.53 14.87 -29.20
CA ALA A 14 2.06 13.73 -29.93
C ALA A 14 2.39 12.52 -29.01
N ILE A 15 2.89 12.77 -27.79
CA ILE A 15 3.19 11.71 -26.82
C ILE A 15 1.89 11.10 -26.29
N ASN A 16 0.90 11.94 -25.96
CA ASN A 16 -0.39 11.44 -25.47
C ASN A 16 -1.14 10.68 -26.57
N GLN A 17 -1.10 11.14 -27.82
CA GLN A 17 -1.70 10.44 -28.95
C GLN A 17 -1.05 9.07 -29.16
N TRP A 18 0.28 9.00 -29.11
CA TRP A 18 0.99 7.73 -29.22
C TRP A 18 0.63 6.77 -28.08
N LEU A 19 0.60 7.25 -26.82
CA LEU A 19 0.22 6.45 -25.66
C LEU A 19 -1.25 6.00 -25.74
N SER A 20 -2.17 6.88 -26.15
CA SER A 20 -3.58 6.52 -26.32
C SER A 20 -3.77 5.44 -27.38
N GLY A 21 -3.00 5.51 -28.47
CA GLY A 21 -2.94 4.45 -29.47
C GLY A 21 -2.43 3.12 -28.89
N TYR A 22 -1.38 3.16 -28.07
CA TYR A 22 -0.84 1.95 -27.43
C TYR A 22 -1.82 1.32 -26.42
N PHE A 23 -2.44 2.14 -25.56
CA PHE A 23 -3.36 1.65 -24.52
C PHE A 23 -4.80 1.46 -24.97
N GLN A 24 -5.12 1.79 -26.23
CA GLN A 24 -6.47 1.68 -26.82
C GLN A 24 -7.54 2.45 -26.01
N ARG A 25 -7.14 3.57 -25.40
CA ARG A 25 -8.02 4.48 -24.65
C ARG A 25 -7.36 5.83 -24.51
N ASP A 26 -8.15 6.89 -24.31
CA ASP A 26 -7.60 8.22 -24.06
C ASP A 26 -6.80 8.26 -22.75
N VAL A 27 -5.50 8.50 -22.86
CA VAL A 27 -4.60 8.66 -21.72
C VAL A 27 -3.75 9.92 -21.87
N GLN A 28 -3.24 10.40 -20.74
CA GLN A 28 -2.29 11.51 -20.70
C GLN A 28 -1.13 11.17 -19.79
N LEU A 29 0.08 11.40 -20.28
CA LEU A 29 1.28 11.38 -19.44
C LEU A 29 1.36 12.70 -18.67
N ARG A 30 1.55 12.59 -17.36
CA ARG A 30 1.60 13.72 -16.42
C ARG A 30 2.89 13.66 -15.60
N TRP A 31 3.51 14.81 -15.33
CA TRP A 31 4.65 14.95 -14.40
C TRP A 31 4.53 16.21 -13.55
N LEU A 32 5.22 16.25 -12.40
CA LEU A 32 5.13 17.37 -11.45
C LEU A 32 6.16 18.49 -11.68
N GLY A 33 7.11 18.28 -12.61
CA GLY A 33 8.23 19.19 -12.81
C GLY A 33 9.27 19.07 -11.69
N SER A 34 10.18 20.04 -11.63
CA SER A 34 11.26 20.09 -10.63
C SER A 34 10.81 20.57 -9.25
N ALA A 35 9.78 21.42 -9.20
CA ALA A 35 9.23 21.95 -7.96
C ALA A 35 8.04 21.10 -7.48
N LEU A 36 8.32 20.06 -6.71
CA LEU A 36 7.30 19.18 -6.14
C LEU A 36 6.52 19.93 -5.05
N SER A 37 5.19 19.90 -5.11
CA SER A 37 4.30 20.50 -4.09
C SER A 37 3.77 19.49 -3.07
N ARG A 38 3.69 18.21 -3.44
CA ARG A 38 3.22 17.14 -2.55
C ARG A 38 4.33 16.69 -1.59
N ARG A 39 3.92 16.27 -0.40
CA ARG A 39 4.79 15.88 0.72
C ARG A 39 4.35 14.58 1.35
N VAL A 40 5.27 13.91 2.04
CA VAL A 40 4.96 12.78 2.92
C VAL A 40 4.19 13.32 4.13
N LYS A 41 3.06 12.70 4.49
CA LYS A 41 2.14 13.23 5.52
C LYS A 41 2.81 13.41 6.89
N LYS A 42 3.69 12.47 7.28
CA LYS A 42 4.43 12.51 8.55
C LYS A 42 5.75 13.29 8.46
N HIS A 43 6.18 13.66 7.25
CA HIS A 43 7.47 14.28 6.94
C HIS A 43 7.27 15.39 5.89
N PRO A 44 6.69 16.55 6.27
CA PRO A 44 6.34 17.63 5.34
C PRO A 44 7.54 18.27 4.64
N GLU A 45 8.75 18.01 5.11
CA GLU A 45 10.02 18.38 4.48
C GLU A 45 10.36 17.48 3.29
N VAL A 46 9.87 16.24 3.25
CA VAL A 46 10.19 15.27 2.22
C VAL A 46 9.25 15.43 1.02
N PRO A 47 9.77 15.81 -0.16
CA PRO A 47 8.95 15.93 -1.37
C PRO A 47 8.52 14.55 -1.87
N LEU A 48 7.27 14.48 -2.33
CA LEU A 48 6.67 13.25 -2.84
C LEU A 48 6.08 13.53 -4.21
N SER A 49 6.37 12.66 -5.18
CA SER A 49 5.78 12.74 -6.52
C SER A 49 4.47 11.94 -6.58
N PHE A 50 4.33 11.10 -7.60
CA PHE A 50 3.17 10.23 -7.78
C PHE A 50 3.16 8.96 -6.90
N ALA A 51 4.18 8.75 -6.06
CA ALA A 51 4.27 7.59 -5.18
C ALA A 51 3.21 7.62 -4.04
N ASP A 52 2.71 6.48 -3.59
CA ASP A 52 1.51 6.44 -2.75
C ASP A 52 1.68 7.09 -1.37
N GLY A 53 2.83 6.91 -0.71
CA GLY A 53 3.06 7.42 0.65
C GLY A 53 4.49 7.82 0.98
N TYR A 54 5.49 7.13 0.43
CA TYR A 54 6.92 7.39 0.66
C TYR A 54 7.68 7.37 -0.67
N PRO A 55 8.82 8.09 -0.77
CA PRO A 55 9.58 8.22 -2.01
C PRO A 55 10.35 6.95 -2.41
N PHE A 56 10.68 6.09 -1.44
CA PHE A 56 11.43 4.86 -1.65
C PHE A 56 10.71 3.68 -1.01
N LEU A 57 10.77 2.53 -1.69
CA LEU A 57 10.41 1.23 -1.15
C LEU A 57 11.64 0.35 -1.03
N LEU A 58 11.83 -0.23 0.15
CA LEU A 58 12.89 -1.19 0.44
C LEU A 58 12.30 -2.58 0.64
N ILE A 59 12.97 -3.59 0.10
CA ILE A 59 12.67 -5.00 0.34
C ILE A 59 13.95 -5.76 0.69
N ASN A 60 13.86 -6.60 1.72
CA ASN A 60 14.87 -7.62 1.98
C ASN A 60 14.60 -8.86 1.12
N GLU A 61 15.61 -9.31 0.38
CA GLU A 61 15.50 -10.48 -0.49
C GLU A 61 15.11 -11.74 0.29
N ALA A 62 15.61 -11.91 1.51
CA ALA A 62 15.29 -13.07 2.34
C ALA A 62 13.81 -13.11 2.73
N SER A 63 13.21 -11.96 3.07
CA SER A 63 11.77 -11.83 3.35
C SER A 63 10.93 -12.09 2.11
N PHE A 64 11.37 -11.61 0.95
CA PHE A 64 10.69 -11.87 -0.31
C PHE A 64 10.69 -13.38 -0.64
N ARG A 65 11.81 -14.08 -0.42
CA ARG A 65 11.89 -15.54 -0.62
C ARG A 65 10.99 -16.30 0.34
N ASP A 66 10.95 -15.92 1.62
CA ASP A 66 10.02 -16.49 2.60
C ASP A 66 8.55 -16.29 2.17
N LEU A 67 8.20 -15.08 1.72
CA LEU A 67 6.87 -14.79 1.18
C LEU A 67 6.56 -15.63 -0.06
N GLN A 68 7.53 -15.77 -0.98
CA GLN A 68 7.36 -16.52 -2.21
C GLN A 68 7.07 -18.00 -1.94
N GLN A 69 7.72 -18.61 -0.95
CA GLN A 69 7.44 -19.99 -0.52
C GLN A 69 6.02 -20.18 0.00
N ARG A 70 5.42 -19.13 0.55
CA ARG A 70 4.06 -19.14 1.11
C ARG A 70 2.98 -18.81 0.08
N CYS A 71 3.35 -18.49 -1.17
CA CYS A 71 2.41 -18.10 -2.21
C CYS A 71 2.40 -19.12 -3.37
N PRO A 72 1.39 -20.02 -3.44
CA PRO A 72 1.31 -21.05 -4.48
C PRO A 72 1.23 -20.52 -5.90
N ALA A 73 0.68 -19.31 -6.08
CA ALA A 73 0.58 -18.66 -7.38
C ALA A 73 1.93 -18.17 -7.92
N GLY A 74 2.97 -18.13 -7.07
CA GLY A 74 4.22 -17.48 -7.36
C GLY A 74 4.08 -15.96 -7.39
N VAL A 75 5.01 -15.26 -6.74
CA VAL A 75 5.11 -13.80 -6.84
C VAL A 75 6.48 -13.43 -7.36
N LYS A 76 6.54 -12.32 -8.09
CA LYS A 76 7.78 -11.76 -8.63
C LYS A 76 8.12 -10.47 -7.92
N LEU A 77 9.41 -10.20 -7.75
CA LEU A 77 9.89 -9.03 -7.01
C LEU A 77 9.41 -7.72 -7.65
N GLU A 78 9.30 -7.69 -8.98
CA GLU A 78 8.86 -6.52 -9.75
C GLU A 78 7.41 -6.14 -9.46
N GLN A 79 6.58 -7.07 -8.98
CA GLN A 79 5.19 -6.77 -8.61
C GLN A 79 5.12 -5.88 -7.38
N PHE A 80 6.15 -5.92 -6.52
CA PHE A 80 6.25 -5.06 -5.33
C PHE A 80 6.87 -3.70 -5.65
N ARG A 81 7.52 -3.56 -6.82
CA ARG A 81 8.20 -2.33 -7.28
C ARG A 81 9.16 -1.71 -6.26
N PRO A 82 10.10 -2.48 -5.67
CA PRO A 82 11.10 -1.93 -4.78
C PRO A 82 12.02 -0.96 -5.53
N ASN A 83 12.46 0.09 -4.84
CA ASN A 83 13.57 0.92 -5.29
C ASN A 83 14.91 0.36 -4.76
N LEU A 84 14.88 -0.22 -3.56
CA LEU A 84 16.04 -0.78 -2.88
C LEU A 84 15.78 -2.26 -2.54
N VAL A 85 16.70 -3.13 -2.93
CA VAL A 85 16.69 -4.54 -2.54
C VAL A 85 17.96 -4.79 -1.75
N VAL A 86 17.80 -5.33 -0.54
CA VAL A 86 18.92 -5.63 0.35
C VAL A 86 19.07 -7.13 0.54
N THR A 87 20.31 -7.58 0.74
CA THR A 87 20.69 -8.99 0.89
C THR A 87 21.52 -9.16 2.16
N GLY A 88 21.64 -10.40 2.65
CA GLY A 88 22.49 -10.74 3.79
C GLY A 88 21.86 -10.52 5.17
N ALA A 89 20.61 -10.05 5.23
CA ALA A 89 19.82 -9.99 6.44
C ALA A 89 18.93 -11.23 6.60
N ALA A 90 18.58 -11.58 7.85
CA ALA A 90 17.58 -12.61 8.11
C ALA A 90 16.20 -12.19 7.57
N PRO A 91 15.30 -13.13 7.22
CA PRO A 91 13.93 -12.80 6.84
C PRO A 91 13.26 -11.91 7.88
N TRP A 92 12.59 -10.87 7.42
CA TRP A 92 11.80 -9.90 8.19
C TRP A 92 12.62 -8.99 9.11
N ALA A 93 13.95 -9.03 9.05
CA ALA A 93 14.81 -8.17 9.87
C ALA A 93 14.57 -6.67 9.61
N GLU A 94 14.16 -6.32 8.40
CA GLU A 94 13.88 -4.95 7.98
C GLU A 94 12.73 -4.29 8.74
N ASP A 95 11.81 -5.07 9.33
CA ASP A 95 10.71 -4.55 10.14
C ASP A 95 11.20 -3.84 11.40
N GLY A 96 12.40 -4.18 11.87
CA GLY A 96 13.03 -3.58 13.05
C GLY A 96 13.95 -2.40 12.73
N TRP A 97 14.30 -2.17 11.46
CA TRP A 97 15.26 -1.13 11.12
C TRP A 97 14.63 0.26 11.25
N GLN A 98 15.36 1.16 11.91
CA GLN A 98 14.99 2.57 11.99
C GLN A 98 15.75 3.39 10.94
N VAL A 99 17.00 3.03 10.69
CA VAL A 99 17.90 3.75 9.80
C VAL A 99 18.77 2.75 9.04
N ILE A 100 19.01 3.02 7.77
CA ILE A 100 20.05 2.33 6.99
C ILE A 100 20.99 3.33 6.32
N ARG A 101 22.20 2.87 6.03
CA ARG A 101 23.21 3.63 5.27
C ARG A 101 23.52 2.93 3.97
N VAL A 102 23.49 3.66 2.86
CA VAL A 102 23.92 3.18 1.54
C VAL A 102 24.97 4.13 1.00
N GLY A 103 26.24 3.70 1.01
CA GLY A 103 27.36 4.60 0.75
C GLY A 103 27.38 5.74 1.77
N GLU A 104 27.33 6.99 1.31
CA GLU A 104 27.27 8.18 2.18
C GLU A 104 25.84 8.65 2.50
N VAL A 105 24.82 7.97 1.97
CA VAL A 105 23.42 8.37 2.14
C VAL A 105 22.78 7.63 3.30
N MET A 106 22.16 8.38 4.21
CA MET A 106 21.35 7.85 5.31
C MET A 106 19.87 7.87 4.93
N PHE A 107 19.15 6.79 5.23
CA PHE A 107 17.71 6.69 5.04
C PHE A 107 17.01 6.37 6.35
N ASP A 108 16.01 7.17 6.71
CA ASP A 108 15.10 6.88 7.80
C ASP A 108 13.94 6.01 7.31
N LEU A 109 13.70 4.87 7.97
CA LEU A 109 12.62 3.95 7.63
C LEU A 109 11.35 4.35 8.39
N GLY A 110 10.43 5.03 7.70
CA GLY A 110 9.26 5.63 8.32
C GLY A 110 8.01 4.73 8.44
N GLN A 111 7.88 3.70 7.61
CA GLN A 111 6.73 2.79 7.67
C GLN A 111 7.01 1.45 6.98
N THR A 112 6.75 0.36 7.70
CA THR A 112 6.69 -0.98 7.12
C THR A 112 5.43 -1.14 6.27
N VAL A 113 5.61 -1.56 5.02
CA VAL A 113 4.51 -2.02 4.17
C VAL A 113 4.40 -3.53 4.37
N GLN A 114 3.44 -3.98 5.18
CA GLN A 114 3.24 -5.41 5.38
C GLN A 114 2.67 -6.02 4.08
N PRO A 115 3.35 -6.99 3.43
CA PRO A 115 2.67 -7.81 2.43
C PRO A 115 1.50 -8.49 3.13
N LEU A 116 0.38 -8.70 2.42
CA LEU A 116 -0.79 -9.39 2.97
C LEU A 116 -0.31 -10.62 3.74
N ARG A 117 -0.36 -10.56 5.08
CA ARG A 117 -0.29 -11.77 5.88
C ARG A 117 -1.48 -12.58 5.40
N ALA A 118 -1.21 -13.71 4.75
CA ALA A 118 -2.23 -14.72 4.56
C ALA A 118 -2.69 -15.10 5.97
N ASP A 119 -3.75 -14.44 6.44
CA ASP A 119 -4.40 -14.76 7.69
C ASP A 119 -5.07 -16.11 7.42
N HIS A 120 -4.39 -17.20 7.80
CA HIS A 120 -5.04 -18.49 8.00
C HIS A 120 -5.93 -18.38 9.25
N ARG A 121 -6.92 -17.49 9.22
CA ARG A 121 -8.11 -17.66 10.04
C ARG A 121 -8.85 -18.85 9.49
N GLN A 122 -8.68 -19.98 10.15
CA GLN A 122 -9.61 -21.09 10.09
C GLN A 122 -11.02 -20.50 10.18
N HIS A 123 -11.79 -20.65 9.10
CA HIS A 123 -13.22 -20.37 9.10
C HIS A 123 -13.85 -21.32 10.13
N ARG A 124 -14.04 -20.84 11.36
CA ARG A 124 -14.98 -21.44 12.28
C ARG A 124 -16.36 -21.15 11.70
N THR A 125 -16.90 -22.12 10.98
CA THR A 125 -18.27 -22.13 10.47
C THR A 125 -19.20 -21.81 11.63
N ARG A 126 -19.70 -20.58 11.67
CA ARG A 126 -20.76 -20.18 12.58
C ARG A 126 -22.05 -20.60 11.92
N THR A 127 -22.49 -21.83 12.16
CA THR A 127 -23.85 -22.27 11.90
C THR A 127 -24.75 -21.34 12.71
N GLN A 128 -25.41 -20.39 12.04
CA GLN A 128 -26.51 -19.64 12.65
C GLN A 128 -27.72 -20.56 12.66
N THR A 129 -28.04 -21.10 13.82
CA THR A 129 -29.37 -21.65 14.13
C THR A 129 -30.35 -20.46 14.21
N PRO A 130 -31.46 -20.44 13.46
CA PRO A 130 -32.35 -19.29 13.42
C PRO A 130 -33.43 -19.42 14.50
N GLU A 131 -33.12 -19.18 15.77
CA GLU A 131 -34.15 -19.01 16.79
C GLU A 131 -33.67 -18.07 17.89
N ARG A 132 -34.11 -16.80 17.81
CA ARG A 132 -34.35 -15.85 18.91
C ARG A 132 -34.74 -14.50 18.30
N ARG A 133 -35.97 -14.45 17.79
CA ARG A 133 -36.71 -13.21 17.52
C ARG A 133 -38.09 -13.34 18.17
N ALA A 134 -38.10 -13.46 19.50
CA ALA A 134 -39.29 -13.45 20.34
C ALA A 134 -38.84 -13.37 21.82
N ALA A 135 -38.33 -12.21 22.25
CA ALA A 135 -38.11 -11.96 23.69
C ALA A 135 -38.02 -10.47 24.08
N ASP A 136 -37.98 -9.52 23.13
CA ASP A 136 -37.81 -8.10 23.48
C ASP A 136 -39.09 -7.23 23.35
N ASP A 137 -40.25 -7.82 23.03
CA ASP A 137 -41.54 -7.08 22.91
C ASP A 137 -42.52 -7.32 24.08
N ALA A 138 -42.05 -7.84 25.21
CA ALA A 138 -42.89 -8.07 26.40
C ALA A 138 -42.34 -7.38 27.66
N ALA A 139 -42.11 -6.07 27.59
CA ALA A 139 -41.86 -5.24 28.78
C ALA A 139 -42.27 -3.77 28.56
N LYS A 140 -43.55 -3.54 28.25
CA LYS A 140 -44.17 -2.21 28.37
C LYS A 140 -45.67 -2.34 28.59
N LEU A 141 -46.07 -2.56 29.84
CA LEU A 141 -47.42 -2.29 30.32
C LEU A 141 -47.37 -1.07 31.27
N PRO A 142 -48.35 -0.16 31.19
CA PRO A 142 -48.37 1.07 31.97
C PRO A 142 -48.89 0.84 33.41
N HIS A 143 -48.23 1.44 34.39
CA HIS A 143 -48.82 1.69 35.71
C HIS A 143 -49.73 2.91 35.61
N GLY A 144 -51.00 2.72 35.98
CA GLY A 144 -52.00 3.78 36.07
C GLY A 144 -51.82 4.64 37.32
N GLY A 145 -52.33 5.87 37.18
CA GLY A 145 -52.63 6.86 38.20
C GLY A 145 -53.55 7.89 37.57
#